data_AF-A0A815RBK8-F1
#
_entry.id   AF-A0A815RBK8-F1
#
_cell.length_a   1.000
_cell.length_b   1.000
_cell.length_c   1.000
_cell.angle_alpha   90.00
_cell.angle_beta   90.00
_cell.angle_gamma   90.00
#
_symmetry.space_group_name_H-M   'P 1'
#
loop_
_entity.id
_entity.type
_entity.pdbx_description
1 polymer ?
#
loop_
_entity_poly.entity_id
_entity_poly.type
_entity_poly.pdbx_seq_one_letter_code
_entity_poly.pdbx_strand_id
1 'polypeptide(L)'
;MLYSRIIANVKSNTWFDHLPTEIIFLIFDYLSNNEIIHTFFFFSQRLNNLLLQNQYYSRYLELPTTYLTIWKNILSVISSQVEYLNITTIYLTLPLSIFSNLKSIIISSSYGFPEEQLQLIFESEQFQNLISLKSQ
;
A
#
# COMPACT_ATOMS: atom_id res chain seq x y z
N MET A 1 -5.15 4.37 -26.09
CA MET A 1 -4.29 5.56 -25.81
C MET A 1 -5.09 6.65 -25.10
N LEU A 2 -5.40 6.47 -23.81
CA LEU A 2 -6.18 7.47 -23.04
C LEU A 2 -5.83 7.53 -21.54
N TYR A 3 -4.72 6.91 -21.13
CA TYR A 3 -4.22 6.96 -19.75
C TYR A 3 -3.07 7.95 -19.53
N SER A 4 -2.66 8.69 -20.57
CA SER A 4 -1.58 9.67 -20.49
C SER A 4 -2.01 11.07 -20.04
N ARG A 5 -3.25 11.26 -19.55
CA ARG A 5 -3.78 12.59 -19.19
C ARG A 5 -4.26 12.75 -17.74
N ILE A 6 -4.13 11.72 -16.89
CA ILE A 6 -4.35 11.83 -15.43
C ILE A 6 -3.04 11.61 -14.67
N ILE A 7 -1.91 11.95 -15.30
CA ILE A 7 -0.77 12.48 -14.55
C ILE A 7 -0.81 13.96 -14.87
N ALA A 8 -1.73 14.67 -14.21
CA ALA A 8 -1.55 16.10 -14.08
C ALA A 8 -0.19 16.26 -13.41
N ASN A 9 0.77 16.68 -14.22
CA ASN A 9 2.14 17.00 -13.87
C ASN A 9 2.08 18.22 -12.95
N VAL A 10 1.65 18.01 -11.70
CA VAL A 10 1.72 19.03 -10.67
C VAL A 10 3.19 19.10 -10.29
N LYS A 11 3.94 19.90 -11.03
CA LYS A 11 5.20 20.48 -10.54
C LYS A 11 4.86 21.46 -9.41
N SER A 12 4.33 20.97 -8.29
CA SER A 12 4.38 21.74 -7.06
C SER A 12 5.78 21.55 -6.51
N ASN A 13 6.68 22.49 -6.81
CA ASN A 13 7.88 22.65 -6.00
C ASN A 13 7.43 23.16 -4.64
N THR A 14 7.21 22.23 -3.72
CA THR A 14 6.88 22.56 -2.35
C THR A 14 8.17 22.89 -1.60
N TRP A 15 8.07 23.58 -0.46
CA TRP A 15 9.24 23.79 0.41
C TRP A 15 9.86 22.45 0.87
N PHE A 16 9.06 21.39 0.94
CA PHE A 16 9.50 20.04 1.28
C PHE A 16 10.45 19.44 0.24
N ASP A 17 10.29 19.81 -1.05
CA ASP A 17 11.17 19.35 -2.13
C ASP A 17 12.58 19.95 -2.08
N HIS A 18 12.80 20.95 -1.23
CA HIS A 18 14.12 21.53 -0.98
C HIS A 18 14.86 20.87 0.18
N LEU A 19 14.20 20.01 0.97
CA LEU A 19 14.85 19.29 2.06
C LEU A 19 15.88 18.28 1.52
N PRO A 20 17.05 18.12 2.14
CA PRO A 20 17.96 17.03 1.82
C PRO A 20 17.28 15.67 1.99
N THR A 21 17.69 14.68 1.19
CA THR A 21 17.07 13.34 1.21
C THR A 21 17.21 12.67 2.58
N GLU A 22 18.30 12.94 3.28
CA GLU A 22 18.56 12.46 4.64
C GLU A 22 17.51 12.98 5.63
N ILE A 23 17.14 14.27 5.53
CA ILE A 23 16.09 14.85 6.37
C ILE A 23 14.73 14.24 6.07
N ILE A 24 14.43 13.96 4.79
CA ILE A 24 13.19 13.30 4.39
C ILE A 24 13.11 11.89 5.01
N PHE A 25 14.18 11.11 4.96
CA PHE A 25 14.21 9.79 5.58
C PHE A 25 14.12 9.86 7.10
N LEU A 26 14.74 10.86 7.74
CA LEU A 26 14.54 11.10 9.17
C LEU A 26 13.08 11.40 9.52
N ILE A 27 12.33 12.09 8.65
CA ILE A 27 10.88 12.31 8.85
C ILE A 27 10.13 10.98 8.69
N PHE A 28 10.49 10.18 7.70
CA PHE A 28 9.86 8.88 7.44
C PHE A 28 10.04 7.91 8.62
N ASP A 29 11.16 7.97 9.34
CA ASP A 29 11.39 7.12 10.52
C ASP A 29 10.35 7.33 11.65
N TYR A 30 9.61 8.45 11.65
CA TYR A 30 8.53 8.72 12.61
C TYR A 30 7.13 8.32 12.13
N LEU A 31 7.01 7.80 10.91
CA LEU A 31 5.74 7.51 10.26
C LEU A 31 5.62 6.01 9.92
N SER A 32 4.40 5.51 9.91
CA SER A 32 4.13 4.18 9.36
C SER A 32 4.28 4.17 7.84
N ASN A 33 4.57 3.00 7.26
CA ASN A 33 4.62 2.81 5.81
C ASN A 33 3.35 3.32 5.10
N ASN A 34 2.18 3.08 5.69
CA ASN A 34 0.91 3.54 5.16
C ASN A 34 0.80 5.07 5.12
N GLU A 35 1.21 5.75 6.20
CA GLU A 35 1.23 7.21 6.25
C GLU A 35 2.20 7.80 5.24
N ILE A 36 3.39 7.19 5.12
CA ILE A 36 4.40 7.61 4.16
C ILE A 36 3.86 7.50 2.73
N ILE A 37 3.35 6.32 2.37
CA ILE A 37 2.81 6.07 1.04
C ILE A 37 1.63 7.01 0.77
N HIS A 38 0.61 7.04 1.63
CA HIS A 38 -0.58 7.84 1.39
C HIS A 38 -0.28 9.33 1.25
N THR A 39 0.61 9.85 2.11
CA THR A 39 0.92 11.29 2.15
C THR A 39 1.84 11.71 0.99
N PHE A 40 2.89 10.94 0.72
CA PHE A 40 3.98 11.39 -0.13
C PHE A 40 3.96 10.82 -1.56
N PHE A 41 3.16 9.79 -1.84
CA PHE A 41 3.18 9.12 -3.15
C PHE A 41 2.76 10.03 -4.30
N PHE A 42 1.81 10.93 -4.10
CA PHE A 42 1.39 11.93 -5.10
C PHE A 42 1.84 13.36 -4.77
N PHE A 43 2.65 13.54 -3.73
CA PHE A 43 3.00 14.86 -3.22
C PHE A 43 3.98 15.60 -4.15
N SER A 44 5.03 14.91 -4.59
CA SER A 44 5.92 15.40 -5.63
C SER A 44 6.57 14.25 -6.38
N GLN A 45 7.06 14.53 -7.60
CA GLN A 45 7.77 13.53 -8.39
C GLN A 45 9.04 13.03 -7.67
N ARG A 46 9.73 13.92 -6.95
CA ARG A 46 10.93 13.55 -6.19
C ARG A 46 10.60 12.54 -5.10
N LEU A 47 9.57 12.80 -4.30
CA LEU A 47 9.18 11.89 -3.21
C LEU A 47 8.64 10.57 -3.77
N ASN A 48 7.82 10.62 -4.82
CA ASN A 48 7.34 9.41 -5.50
C ASN A 48 8.52 8.53 -5.94
N ASN A 49 9.54 9.12 -6.58
CA ASN A 49 10.74 8.41 -6.99
C ASN A 49 11.50 7.80 -5.81
N LEU A 50 11.65 8.53 -4.70
CA LEU A 50 12.30 8.01 -3.49
C LEU A 50 11.55 6.80 -2.91
N LEU A 51 10.22 6.86 -2.88
CA LEU A 51 9.40 5.74 -2.41
C LEU A 51 9.49 4.52 -3.32
N LEU A 52 9.41 4.72 -4.64
CA LEU A 52 9.47 3.61 -5.60
C LEU A 52 10.85 2.96 -5.68
N GLN A 53 11.92 3.71 -5.41
CA GLN A 53 13.29 3.17 -5.35
C GLN A 53 13.54 2.40 -4.05
N ASN A 54 12.88 2.77 -2.96
CA ASN A 54 13.04 2.12 -1.67
C ASN A 54 11.84 1.22 -1.33
N GLN A 55 11.89 -0.02 -1.83
CA GLN A 55 10.85 -1.03 -1.62
C GLN A 55 10.55 -1.33 -0.14
N TYR A 56 11.41 -0.93 0.80
CA TYR A 56 11.14 -1.07 2.22
C TYR A 56 9.76 -0.51 2.60
N TYR A 57 9.39 0.64 2.04
CA TYR A 57 8.12 1.30 2.36
C TYR A 57 6.90 0.59 1.79
N SER A 58 7.03 -0.13 0.68
CA SER A 58 5.93 -0.84 0.00
C SER A 58 5.85 -2.33 0.35
N ARG A 59 6.87 -2.92 0.97
CA ARG A 59 6.90 -4.34 1.34
C ARG A 59 5.82 -4.73 2.34
N TYR A 60 5.57 -3.88 3.33
CA TYR A 60 4.52 -4.07 4.33
C TYR A 60 3.43 -3.03 4.12
N LEU A 61 2.20 -3.48 3.99
CA LEU A 61 1.02 -2.63 3.81
C LEU A 61 -0.11 -3.06 4.73
N GLU A 62 -0.69 -2.11 5.45
CA GLU A 62 -2.01 -2.29 6.06
C GLU A 62 -3.10 -1.92 5.06
N LEU A 63 -4.12 -2.77 4.90
CA LEU A 63 -5.16 -2.53 3.93
C LEU A 63 -5.91 -1.22 4.28
N PRO A 64 -5.96 -0.26 3.36
CA PRO A 64 -6.52 1.05 3.67
C PRO A 64 -8.04 1.00 3.84
N THR A 65 -8.52 1.62 4.91
CA THR A 65 -9.95 1.75 5.25
C THR A 65 -10.57 3.04 4.74
N THR A 66 -9.75 4.04 4.40
CA THR A 66 -10.15 5.39 4.00
C THR A 66 -9.54 5.75 2.65
N TYR A 67 -10.05 6.82 2.02
CA TYR A 67 -9.51 7.36 0.76
C TYR A 67 -9.34 6.31 -0.37
N LEU A 68 -10.30 5.40 -0.51
CA LEU A 68 -10.20 4.21 -1.40
C LEU A 68 -9.86 4.56 -2.86
N THR A 69 -10.34 5.69 -3.39
CA THR A 69 -10.00 6.13 -4.75
C THR A 69 -8.51 6.43 -4.90
N ILE A 70 -7.90 7.10 -3.91
CA ILE A 70 -6.47 7.40 -3.90
C ILE A 70 -5.70 6.09 -3.80
N TRP A 71 -6.10 5.20 -2.90
CA TRP A 71 -5.45 3.91 -2.71
C TRP A 71 -5.56 3.00 -3.92
N LYS A 72 -6.67 3.00 -4.66
CA LYS A 72 -6.75 2.28 -5.95
C LYS A 72 -5.67 2.75 -6.93
N ASN A 73 -5.41 4.05 -7.01
CA ASN A 73 -4.36 4.59 -7.86
C ASN A 73 -2.97 4.17 -7.36
N ILE A 74 -2.70 4.27 -6.06
CA ILE A 74 -1.43 3.85 -5.45
C ILE A 74 -1.18 2.36 -5.68
N LEU A 75 -2.16 1.51 -5.37
CA LEU A 75 -2.07 0.05 -5.47
C LEU A 75 -1.85 -0.41 -6.91
N SER A 76 -2.40 0.28 -7.91
CA SER A 76 -2.11 -0.05 -9.31
C SER A 76 -0.62 0.06 -9.69
N VAL A 77 0.19 0.73 -8.86
CA VAL A 77 1.63 0.89 -9.04
C VAL A 77 2.43 -0.02 -8.11
N ILE A 78 2.04 -0.12 -6.83
CA ILE A 78 2.86 -0.77 -5.80
C ILE A 78 2.41 -2.17 -5.41
N SER A 79 1.26 -2.67 -5.88
CA SER A 79 0.70 -3.93 -5.37
C SER A 79 1.63 -5.14 -5.56
N SER A 80 2.41 -5.17 -6.64
CA SER A 80 3.42 -6.21 -6.88
C SER A 80 4.63 -6.11 -5.95
N GLN A 81 4.83 -5.00 -5.25
CA GLN A 81 5.93 -4.83 -4.30
C GLN A 81 5.54 -5.26 -2.87
N VAL A 82 4.25 -5.44 -2.61
CA VAL A 82 3.73 -5.84 -1.31
C VAL A 82 4.01 -7.32 -1.08
N GLU A 83 4.76 -7.61 -0.01
CA GLU A 83 5.07 -8.97 0.43
C GLU A 83 4.29 -9.35 1.69
N TYR A 84 3.94 -8.36 2.52
CA TYR A 84 3.26 -8.54 3.80
C TYR A 84 2.02 -7.65 3.83
N LEU A 85 0.85 -8.27 3.94
CA LEU A 85 -0.43 -7.56 4.01
C LEU A 85 -1.06 -7.72 5.40
N ASN A 86 -1.43 -6.61 6.02
CA ASN A 86 -2.22 -6.61 7.25
C ASN A 86 -3.65 -6.18 6.93
N ILE A 87 -4.61 -7.06 7.21
CA ILE A 87 -6.04 -6.84 6.97
C ILE A 87 -6.68 -6.65 8.34
N THR A 88 -7.02 -5.40 8.65
CA THR A 88 -7.61 -4.98 9.93
C THR A 88 -9.12 -4.70 9.84
N THR A 89 -9.69 -4.78 8.63
CA THR A 89 -11.06 -4.33 8.35
C THR A 89 -11.85 -5.31 7.47
N ILE A 90 -13.14 -5.39 7.74
CA ILE A 90 -14.11 -6.27 7.07
C ILE A 90 -14.51 -5.81 5.67
N TYR A 91 -14.17 -4.58 5.27
CA TYR A 91 -14.53 -4.01 3.97
C TYR A 91 -13.46 -4.33 2.92
N LEU A 92 -13.17 -5.62 2.71
CA LEU A 92 -12.25 -6.05 1.67
C LEU A 92 -12.85 -5.74 0.29
N THR A 93 -12.61 -4.53 -0.19
CA THR A 93 -13.05 -4.09 -1.52
C THR A 93 -12.05 -4.45 -2.61
N LEU A 94 -10.89 -5.00 -2.22
CA LEU A 94 -9.77 -5.26 -3.10
C LEU A 94 -9.47 -6.76 -3.11
N PRO A 95 -9.50 -7.41 -4.29
CA PRO A 95 -9.19 -8.83 -4.39
C PRO A 95 -7.71 -9.06 -4.12
N LEU A 96 -7.37 -10.16 -3.43
CA LEU A 96 -5.97 -10.52 -3.14
C LEU A 96 -5.12 -10.74 -4.40
N SER A 97 -5.77 -11.01 -5.54
CA SER A 97 -5.11 -11.21 -6.84
C SER A 97 -4.28 -10.03 -7.33
N ILE A 98 -4.46 -8.83 -6.78
CA ILE A 98 -3.62 -7.68 -7.13
C ILE A 98 -2.21 -7.76 -6.52
N PHE A 99 -2.01 -8.56 -5.47
CA PHE A 99 -0.75 -8.69 -4.74
C PHE A 99 0.03 -9.94 -5.19
N SER A 100 0.71 -9.86 -6.34
CA SER A 100 1.36 -11.01 -6.96
C SER A 100 2.53 -11.61 -6.18
N ASN A 101 3.17 -10.82 -5.31
CA ASN A 101 4.39 -11.21 -4.56
C ASN A 101 4.11 -11.41 -3.06
N LEU A 102 2.85 -11.60 -2.71
CA LEU A 102 2.42 -11.74 -1.33
C LEU A 102 3.01 -13.02 -0.70
N LYS A 103 3.71 -12.86 0.41
CA LYS A 103 4.35 -13.96 1.17
C LYS A 103 3.64 -14.26 2.47
N SER A 104 3.05 -13.24 3.08
CA SER A 104 2.36 -13.36 4.36
C SER A 104 1.15 -12.44 4.46
N ILE A 105 0.12 -12.94 5.13
CA ILE A 105 -1.06 -12.16 5.50
C ILE A 105 -1.26 -12.24 7.02
N ILE A 106 -1.57 -11.09 7.61
CA ILE A 106 -2.10 -10.98 8.96
C ILE A 106 -3.56 -10.56 8.83
N ILE A 107 -4.46 -11.33 9.43
CA ILE A 107 -5.90 -11.03 9.46
C ILE A 107 -6.25 -10.82 10.94
N SER A 108 -6.69 -9.61 11.27
CA SER A 108 -7.06 -9.23 12.63
C SER A 108 -8.30 -8.34 12.63
N SER A 109 -9.23 -8.56 13.55
CA SER A 109 -10.43 -7.73 13.68
C SER A 109 -10.90 -7.72 15.12
N SER A 110 -11.20 -6.54 15.64
CA SER A 110 -11.79 -6.38 16.97
C SER A 110 -13.23 -6.91 17.07
N TYR A 111 -13.91 -7.12 15.93
CA TYR A 111 -15.31 -7.53 15.86
C TYR A 111 -15.52 -8.83 15.07
N GLY A 112 -14.43 -9.52 14.71
CA GLY A 112 -14.45 -10.67 13.80
C GLY A 112 -14.59 -10.27 12.32
N PHE A 113 -14.45 -11.25 11.43
CA PHE A 113 -14.69 -11.10 9.99
C PHE A 113 -15.93 -11.88 9.58
N PRO A 114 -16.75 -11.35 8.64
CA PRO A 114 -17.80 -12.15 8.01
C PRO A 114 -17.20 -13.40 7.35
N GLU A 115 -17.85 -14.54 7.54
CA GLU A 115 -17.39 -15.84 7.01
C GLU A 115 -17.18 -15.80 5.49
N GLU A 116 -18.11 -15.17 4.76
CA GLU A 116 -18.03 -15.00 3.31
C GLU A 116 -16.75 -14.25 2.86
N GLN A 117 -16.32 -13.24 3.61
CA GLN A 117 -15.10 -12.47 3.29
C GLN A 117 -13.83 -13.28 3.56
N LEU A 118 -13.82 -14.05 4.65
CA LEU A 118 -12.72 -14.97 4.94
C LEU A 118 -12.62 -16.06 3.87
N GLN A 119 -13.76 -16.60 3.44
CA GLN A 119 -13.81 -17.61 2.39
C GLN A 119 -13.21 -17.08 1.07
N LEU A 120 -13.57 -15.86 0.66
CA LEU A 120 -12.97 -15.21 -0.52
C LEU A 120 -11.44 -15.07 -0.42
N ILE A 121 -10.93 -14.80 0.78
CA ILE A 121 -9.49 -14.73 1.04
C ILE A 121 -8.87 -16.13 0.91
N PHE A 122 -9.42 -17.11 1.62
CA PHE A 122 -8.88 -18.47 1.69
C PHE A 122 -8.93 -19.21 0.36
N GLU A 123 -9.93 -18.94 -0.48
CA GLU A 123 -10.05 -19.56 -1.80
C GLU A 123 -9.15 -18.91 -2.87
N SER A 124 -8.52 -17.77 -2.57
CA SER A 124 -7.65 -17.10 -3.53
C SER A 124 -6.34 -17.84 -3.77
N GLU A 125 -5.86 -17.85 -5.02
CA GLU A 125 -4.57 -18.45 -5.39
C GLU A 125 -3.41 -17.85 -4.59
N GLN A 126 -3.42 -16.54 -4.36
CA GLN A 126 -2.39 -15.84 -3.61
C GLN A 126 -2.33 -16.33 -2.16
N PHE A 127 -3.48 -16.66 -1.57
CA PHE A 127 -3.52 -17.21 -0.21
C PHE A 127 -2.92 -18.62 -0.15
N GLN A 128 -3.19 -19.46 -1.16
CA GLN A 128 -2.63 -20.82 -1.24
C GLN A 128 -1.10 -20.82 -1.40
N ASN A 129 -0.55 -19.74 -1.96
CA ASN A 129 0.89 -19.57 -2.19
C ASN A 129 1.64 -18.87 -1.04
N LEU A 130 0.97 -18.56 0.08
CA LEU A 130 1.60 -17.90 1.22
C LEU A 130 2.64 -18.80 1.89
N ILE A 131 3.78 -18.19 2.26
CA ILE A 131 4.84 -18.86 3.03
C ILE A 131 4.44 -18.94 4.51
N SER A 132 3.68 -17.97 5.01
CA SER A 132 3.22 -17.93 6.40
C SER A 132 1.86 -17.25 6.56
N LEU A 133 1.07 -17.77 7.49
CA LEU A 133 -0.20 -17.18 7.95
C LEU A 133 -0.12 -16.90 9.45
N LYS A 134 -0.60 -15.73 9.88
CA LYS A 134 -0.84 -15.43 11.29
C LYS A 134 -2.23 -14.81 11.45
N SER A 135 -3.16 -15.56 12.06
CA SER A 135 -4.46 -15.05 12.49
C SER A 135 -4.40 -14.70 13.98
N GLN A 136 -4.98 -13.56 14.36
CA GLN A 136 -5.09 -13.10 15.75
C GLN A 136 -6.47 -12.52 16.04
#